data_AF-A0A1I7A4M3-F1
#
_entry.id   AF-A0A1I7A4M3-F1
#
_cell.length_a   1.000
_cell.length_b   1.000
_cell.length_c   1.000
_cell.angle_alpha   90.00
_cell.angle_beta   90.00
_cell.angle_gamma   90.00
#
_symmetry.space_group_name_H-M   'P 1'
#
loop_
_entity.id
_entity.type
_entity.pdbx_description
1 polymer ?
#
loop_
_entity_poly.entity_id
_entity_poly.type
_entity_poly.pdbx_seq_one_letter_code
_entity_poly.pdbx_strand_id
1 'polypeptide(L)'
;MMGKGFMPSEEIRMLGNFQGMNVNLSKSTENDSTTSTIFLKLENGDPLVLGNQPEVLARKCAELYLRDFEKAEEYQQITVQFIQTDPKNPENVAMQEYMFNTNDF
;
A
#
# COMPACT_ATOMS: atom_id res chain seq x y z
N MET A 1 8.06 17.01 -12.12
CA MET A 1 6.80 16.38 -12.55
C MET A 1 6.71 15.06 -11.81
N MET A 2 5.63 14.80 -11.05
CA MET A 2 5.42 13.47 -10.47
C MET A 2 5.23 12.47 -11.62
N GLY A 3 6.03 11.40 -11.64
CA GLY A 3 5.95 10.36 -12.67
C GLY A 3 4.64 9.59 -12.62
N LYS A 4 4.30 8.88 -13.70
CA LYS A 4 3.20 7.91 -13.68
C LYS A 4 3.47 6.86 -12.59
N GLY A 5 2.43 6.47 -11.85
CA GLY A 5 2.55 5.50 -10.75
C GLY A 5 2.81 6.08 -9.35
N PHE A 6 2.89 7.41 -9.19
CA PHE A 6 3.00 8.04 -7.86
C PHE A 6 1.70 7.99 -7.04
N MET A 7 0.57 7.70 -7.69
CA MET A 7 -0.75 7.64 -7.07
C MET A 7 -1.41 6.29 -7.39
N PRO A 8 -2.03 5.62 -6.41
CA PRO A 8 -2.79 4.40 -6.65
C PRO A 8 -4.00 4.67 -7.55
N SER A 9 -4.43 3.65 -8.31
CA SER A 9 -5.54 3.77 -9.24
C SER A 9 -6.90 3.86 -8.53
N GLU A 10 -7.91 4.37 -9.22
CA GLU A 10 -9.27 4.42 -8.69
C GLU A 10 -9.85 3.00 -8.49
N GLU A 11 -9.34 2.01 -9.23
CA GLU A 11 -9.66 0.60 -9.00
C GLU A 11 -9.28 0.15 -7.57
N ILE A 12 -8.08 0.52 -7.11
CA ILE A 12 -7.62 0.25 -5.74
C ILE A 12 -8.51 0.98 -4.73
N ARG A 13 -8.90 2.23 -5.01
CA ARG A 13 -9.80 2.99 -4.12
C ARG A 13 -11.11 2.24 -3.88
N MET A 14 -11.73 1.78 -4.96
CA MET A 14 -13.03 1.11 -4.90
C MET A 14 -12.97 -0.23 -4.18
N LEU A 15 -11.82 -0.94 -4.18
CA LEU A 15 -11.69 -2.22 -3.49
C LEU A 15 -11.96 -2.13 -1.99
N GLY A 16 -11.50 -1.06 -1.33
CA GLY A 16 -11.68 -0.88 0.11
C GLY A 16 -12.50 0.35 0.48
N ASN A 17 -13.08 1.06 -0.50
CA ASN A 17 -13.72 2.36 -0.32
C ASN A 17 -12.80 3.36 0.43
N PHE A 18 -11.53 3.41 0.03
CA PHE A 18 -10.51 4.21 0.71
C PHE A 18 -10.72 5.72 0.50
N GLN A 19 -10.58 6.50 1.56
CA GLN A 19 -10.71 7.95 1.50
C GLN A 19 -9.38 8.61 1.11
N GLY A 20 -8.28 8.13 1.69
CA GLY A 20 -6.92 8.56 1.36
C GLY A 20 -6.10 7.43 0.74
N MET A 21 -5.23 7.78 -0.20
CA MET A 21 -4.29 6.86 -0.80
C MET A 21 -2.97 7.57 -1.06
N ASN A 22 -1.85 6.98 -0.64
CA ASN A 22 -0.53 7.56 -0.81
C ASN A 22 0.50 6.46 -1.07
N VAL A 23 1.57 6.80 -1.79
CA VAL A 23 2.72 5.92 -1.97
C VAL A 23 3.96 6.59 -1.42
N ASN A 24 4.71 5.84 -0.62
CA ASN A 24 6.07 6.19 -0.23
C ASN A 24 7.05 5.16 -0.78
N LEU A 25 8.17 5.63 -1.32
CA LEU A 25 9.22 4.78 -1.88
C LEU A 25 10.43 4.90 -0.96
N SER A 26 10.92 3.78 -0.46
CA SER A 26 12.06 3.73 0.46
C SER A 26 13.17 2.86 -0.10
N LYS A 27 14.41 3.22 0.21
CA LYS A 27 15.58 2.37 0.02
C LYS A 27 16.32 2.34 1.34
N SER A 28 16.55 1.15 1.87
CA SER A 28 17.36 0.93 3.06
C SER A 28 18.58 0.10 2.70
N THR A 29 19.73 0.43 3.27
CA THR A 29 20.96 -0.33 3.09
C THR A 29 21.40 -0.89 4.43
N GLU A 30 21.48 -2.21 4.52
CA GLU A 30 21.92 -2.92 5.72
C GLU A 30 22.87 -4.05 5.31
N ASN A 31 24.03 -4.13 5.96
CA ASN A 31 25.08 -5.14 5.71
C ASN A 31 25.43 -5.32 4.21
N ASP A 32 25.71 -4.21 3.51
CA ASP A 32 26.01 -4.14 2.07
C ASP A 32 24.90 -4.62 1.11
N SER A 33 23.70 -4.92 1.63
CA SER A 33 22.51 -5.20 0.83
C SER A 33 21.60 -3.96 0.80
N THR A 34 21.07 -3.62 -0.37
CA THR A 34 20.07 -2.54 -0.51
C THR A 34 18.71 -3.14 -0.81
N THR A 35 17.74 -2.84 0.05
CA THR A 35 16.33 -3.22 -0.12
C THR A 35 15.53 -1.98 -0.47
N SER A 36 14.88 -2.03 -1.64
CA SER A 36 13.95 -1.01 -2.12
C SER A 36 12.52 -1.49 -1.86
N THR A 37 11.76 -0.71 -1.09
CA THR A 37 10.40 -1.04 -0.64
C THR A 37 9.40 0.03 -1.09
N ILE A 38 8.28 -0.42 -1.65
CA ILE A 38 7.11 0.39 -1.93
C ILE A 38 6.18 0.32 -0.71
N PHE A 39 5.75 1.46 -0.19
CA PHE A 39 4.72 1.54 0.86
C PHE A 39 3.44 2.10 0.25
N LEU A 40 2.44 1.24 0.09
CA LEU A 40 1.10 1.59 -0.39
C LEU A 40 0.19 1.86 0.81
N LYS A 41 -0.06 3.14 1.11
CA LYS A 41 -0.87 3.60 2.24
C LYS A 41 -2.31 3.82 1.80
N LEU A 42 -3.24 3.17 2.49
CA LEU A 42 -4.67 3.17 2.17
C LEU A 42 -5.45 3.54 3.43
N GLU A 43 -6.09 4.70 3.42
CA GLU A 43 -6.61 5.37 4.62
C GLU A 43 -8.14 5.35 4.68
N ASN A 44 -8.67 5.09 5.88
CA ASN A 44 -10.08 5.17 6.25
C ASN A 44 -11.01 4.43 5.28
N GLY A 45 -10.61 3.22 4.88
CA GLY A 45 -11.44 2.29 4.13
C GLY A 45 -12.61 1.73 4.94
N ASP A 46 -13.57 1.12 4.27
CA ASP A 46 -14.76 0.53 4.88
C ASP A 46 -14.39 -0.60 5.87
N PRO A 47 -14.75 -0.48 7.17
CA PRO A 47 -14.43 -1.49 8.18
C PRO A 47 -14.96 -2.90 7.88
N LEU A 48 -16.10 -3.02 7.17
CA LEU A 48 -16.68 -4.32 6.82
C LEU A 48 -15.83 -5.04 5.77
N VAL A 49 -15.27 -4.27 4.83
CA VAL A 49 -14.39 -4.79 3.79
C VAL A 49 -13.04 -5.19 4.39
N LEU A 50 -12.48 -4.34 5.26
CA LEU A 50 -11.22 -4.59 5.94
C LEU A 50 -11.29 -5.74 6.95
N GLY A 51 -12.42 -5.91 7.64
CA GLY A 51 -12.57 -6.90 8.71
C GLY A 51 -12.76 -8.35 8.25
N ASN A 52 -13.05 -8.59 6.97
CA ASN A 52 -13.36 -9.94 6.48
C ASN A 52 -12.10 -10.75 6.14
N GLN A 53 -11.31 -10.29 5.16
CA GLN A 53 -10.08 -10.95 4.69
C GLN A 53 -9.04 -9.89 4.30
N PRO A 54 -8.45 -9.18 5.28
CA PRO A 54 -7.60 -8.02 5.02
C PRO A 54 -6.34 -8.36 4.23
N GLU A 55 -5.73 -9.53 4.45
CA GLU A 55 -4.54 -9.95 3.70
C GLU A 55 -4.85 -10.18 2.21
N VAL A 56 -6.00 -10.78 1.89
CA VAL A 56 -6.44 -11.01 0.50
C VAL A 56 -6.70 -9.68 -0.19
N LEU A 57 -7.35 -8.75 0.50
CA LEU A 57 -7.55 -7.38 0.00
C LEU A 57 -6.20 -6.68 -0.23
N ALA A 58 -5.28 -6.77 0.73
CA ALA A 58 -3.95 -6.18 0.62
C ALA A 58 -3.17 -6.75 -0.56
N ARG A 59 -3.19 -8.07 -0.76
CA ARG A 59 -2.57 -8.75 -1.90
C ARG A 59 -3.14 -8.24 -3.22
N LYS A 60 -4.46 -8.08 -3.33
CA LYS A 60 -5.12 -7.55 -4.54
C LYS A 60 -4.75 -6.09 -4.80
N CYS A 61 -4.67 -5.25 -3.76
CA CYS A 61 -4.21 -3.87 -3.90
C CYS A 61 -2.75 -3.80 -4.37
N ALA A 62 -1.88 -4.67 -3.85
CA ALA A 62 -0.48 -4.76 -4.26
C ALA A 62 -0.34 -5.16 -5.72
N GLU A 63 -1.04 -6.22 -6.14
CA GLU A 63 -1.07 -6.71 -7.53
C GLU A 63 -1.50 -5.61 -8.50
N LEU A 64 -2.62 -4.93 -8.21
CA LEU A 64 -3.13 -3.84 -9.05
C LEU A 64 -2.15 -2.66 -9.14
N TYR A 65 -1.49 -2.32 -8.02
CA TYR A 65 -0.55 -1.23 -8.01
C TYR A 65 0.70 -1.56 -8.86
N LEU A 66 1.27 -2.75 -8.66
CA LEU A 66 2.48 -3.19 -9.36
C LEU A 66 2.24 -3.35 -10.87
N ARG A 67 1.05 -3.83 -11.28
CA ARG A 67 0.66 -3.95 -12.70
C ARG A 67 0.86 -2.64 -13.48
N ASP A 68 0.51 -1.52 -12.86
CA ASP A 68 0.49 -0.21 -13.51
C ASP A 68 1.72 0.65 -13.12
N PHE A 69 2.59 0.16 -12.24
CA PHE A 69 3.78 0.89 -11.76
C PHE A 69 5.00 0.62 -12.64
N GLU A 70 5.38 1.61 -13.44
CA GLU A 70 6.46 1.53 -14.44
C GLU A 70 7.81 1.02 -13.88
N LYS A 71 8.07 1.25 -12.59
CA LYS A 71 9.33 0.89 -11.93
C LYS A 71 9.22 -0.29 -10.98
N ALA A 72 8.17 -1.10 -11.07
CA ALA A 72 7.94 -2.24 -10.17
C ALA A 72 9.17 -3.15 -10.05
N GLU A 73 9.85 -3.43 -11.16
CA GLU A 73 11.04 -4.27 -11.23
C GLU A 73 12.25 -3.72 -10.44
N GLU A 74 12.30 -2.42 -10.14
CA GLU A 74 13.37 -1.83 -9.33
C GLU A 74 13.19 -2.09 -7.82
N TYR A 75 12.01 -2.56 -7.39
CA TYR A 75 11.66 -2.76 -5.99
C TYR A 75 11.58 -4.24 -5.66
N GLN A 76 12.07 -4.61 -4.48
CA GLN A 76 12.06 -6.00 -4.01
C GLN A 76 10.80 -6.29 -3.21
N GLN A 77 10.24 -5.28 -2.54
CA GLN A 77 9.12 -5.44 -1.62
C GLN A 77 8.04 -4.39 -1.85
N ILE A 78 6.81 -4.78 -1.55
CA ILE A 78 5.67 -3.88 -1.38
C ILE A 78 5.00 -4.17 -0.03
N THR A 79 4.80 -3.11 0.75
CA THR A 79 4.08 -3.14 2.03
C THR A 79 2.79 -2.34 1.88
N VAL A 80 1.66 -3.03 2.02
CA VAL A 80 0.33 -2.40 2.03
C VAL A 80 -0.02 -2.06 3.48
N GLN A 81 -0.32 -0.79 3.72
CA GLN A 81 -0.67 -0.26 5.04
C GLN A 81 -2.13 0.19 5.04
N PHE A 82 -3.00 -0.49 5.78
CA PHE A 82 -4.34 0.01 6.08
C PHE A 82 -4.27 0.90 7.32
N ILE A 83 -4.68 2.16 7.16
CA ILE A 83 -4.60 3.17 8.20
C ILE A 83 -6.03 3.61 8.52
N GLN A 84 -6.42 3.49 9.79
CA GLN A 84 -7.72 3.94 10.28
C GLN A 84 -7.52 5.01 11.34
N THR A 85 -8.11 6.17 11.12
CA THR A 85 -8.06 7.31 12.04
C THR A 85 -9.42 7.52 12.65
N ASP A 86 -9.50 7.71 13.97
CA ASP A 86 -10.76 8.05 14.62
C ASP A 86 -11.24 9.44 14.16
N PRO A 87 -12.44 9.57 13.57
CA PRO A 87 -12.93 10.85 13.08
C PRO A 87 -13.15 11.90 14.19
N LYS A 88 -13.26 11.48 15.46
CA LYS A 88 -13.41 12.36 16.62
C LYS A 88 -12.07 12.67 17.30
N ASN A 89 -11.05 11.87 17.06
CA ASN A 89 -9.71 12.08 17.59
C ASN A 89 -8.65 11.65 16.55
N PRO A 90 -8.23 12.57 15.66
CA PRO A 90 -7.29 12.25 14.58
C PRO A 90 -5.91 11.73 15.03
N GLU A 91 -5.55 11.93 16.30
CA GLU A 91 -4.30 11.37 16.87
C GLU A 91 -4.42 9.86 17.14
N ASN A 92 -5.63 9.33 17.24
CA ASN A 92 -5.87 7.91 17.43
C ASN A 92 -5.85 7.19 16.08
N VAL A 93 -4.73 6.54 15.79
CA VAL A 93 -4.48 5.83 14.53
C VAL A 93 -4.24 4.34 14.79
N ALA A 94 -4.99 3.50 14.07
CA ALA A 94 -4.72 2.07 13.97
C ALA A 94 -4.10 1.77 12.59
N MET A 95 -3.02 1.00 12.57
CA MET A 95 -2.33 0.59 11.34
C MET A 95 -2.19 -0.92 11.28
N GLN A 96 -2.48 -1.48 10.11
CA GLN A 96 -2.24 -2.89 9.79
C GLN A 96 -1.34 -2.95 8.55
N GLU A 97 -0.33 -3.81 8.58
CA GLU A 97 0.68 -3.92 7.53
C GLU A 97 0.73 -5.32 6.94
N TYR A 98 0.82 -5.40 5.62
CA TYR A 98 0.95 -6.65 4.87
C TYR A 98 2.09 -6.50 3.87
N MET A 99 3.12 -7.33 4.01
CA MET A 99 4.34 -7.27 3.20
C MET A 99 4.38 -8.42 2.21
N PHE A 100 4.71 -8.11 0.95
CA PHE A 100 4.85 -9.07 -0.14
C PHE A 100 6.16 -8.84 -0.89
N ASN A 101 6.71 -9.88 -1.51
CA ASN A 101 7.77 -9.69 -2.50
C ASN A 101 7.12 -9.26 -3.82
N THR A 102 7.75 -8.34 -4.54
CA THR A 102 7.22 -7.88 -5.82
C THR A 102 7.16 -9.02 -6.86
N ASN A 103 8.07 -9.99 -6.77
CA ASN A 103 8.10 -11.19 -7.60
C ASN A 103 6.98 -12.21 -7.29
N ASP A 104 6.14 -11.96 -6.28
CA ASP A 104 5.01 -12.83 -5.95
C ASP A 104 3.79 -12.61 -6.89
N PHE A 105 3.89 -11.68 -7.84
CA PHE A 105 2.81 -11.19 -8.71
C PHE A 105 3.17 -11.29 -10.20
#